data_AF-A0A3M2JEM2-F1
#
_entry.id   AF-A0A3M2JEM2-F1
#
_cell.length_a   1.000
_cell.length_b   1.000
_cell.length_c   1.000
_cell.angle_alpha   90.00
_cell.angle_beta   90.00
_cell.angle_gamma   90.00
#
_symmetry.space_group_name_H-M   'P 1'
#
loop_
_entity.id
_entity.type
_entity.pdbx_description
1 polymer ?
#
loop_
_entity_poly.entity_id
_entity_poly.type
_entity_poly.pdbx_seq_one_letter_code
_entity_poly.pdbx_strand_id
1 'polypeptide(L)'
;LSAIPYVHIQGQDEHYYHTVFYLMLTASGVSVHTEVLTSRGRMDMAVETKDAVYVIELKCNQSAAEALKQIKERGYPDRYRGSGRKVILLGINFDTHRREVGDWKIETL
;
A
#
# COMPACT_ATOMS: atom_id res chain seq x y z
N LEU A 1 -12.18 -10.55 -7.32
CA LEU A 1 -13.20 -9.51 -7.12
C LEU A 1 -13.83 -9.74 -5.75
N SER A 2 -13.28 -9.15 -4.68
CA SER A 2 -13.89 -9.21 -3.35
C SER A 2 -14.40 -7.82 -3.00
N ALA A 3 -15.69 -7.73 -2.66
CA ALA A 3 -16.33 -6.51 -2.19
C ALA A 3 -16.26 -6.44 -0.66
N ILE A 4 -15.98 -5.26 -0.10
CA ILE A 4 -15.98 -5.04 1.35
C ILE A 4 -17.44 -4.93 1.82
N PRO A 5 -17.91 -5.75 2.77
CA PRO A 5 -19.32 -5.81 3.17
C PRO A 5 -19.85 -4.47 3.70
N TYR A 6 -21.15 -4.23 3.50
CA TYR A 6 -21.84 -2.99 3.90
C TYR A 6 -22.13 -3.01 5.41
N VAL A 7 -21.20 -2.47 6.19
CA VAL A 7 -21.38 -2.19 7.61
C VAL A 7 -21.45 -0.67 7.75
N HIS A 8 -22.34 -0.16 8.61
CA HIS A 8 -22.63 1.26 8.82
C HIS A 8 -21.43 2.00 9.45
N ILE A 9 -20.33 2.09 8.72
CA ILE A 9 -19.09 2.76 9.12
C ILE A 9 -19.12 4.14 8.47
N GLN A 10 -19.38 5.17 9.28
CA GLN A 10 -19.23 6.57 8.86
C GLN A 10 -17.73 6.88 8.74
N GLY A 11 -17.34 7.59 7.67
CA GLY A 11 -15.93 7.96 7.43
C GLY A 11 -15.13 6.88 6.71
N GLN A 12 -15.57 6.43 5.53
CA GLN A 12 -14.76 5.58 4.64
C GLN A 12 -13.74 6.43 3.88
N ASP A 13 -12.81 7.00 4.64
CA ASP A 13 -11.67 7.75 4.14
C ASP A 13 -10.47 6.81 3.87
N GLU A 14 -9.34 7.39 3.48
CA GLU A 14 -8.13 6.63 3.21
C GLU A 14 -7.70 5.76 4.41
N HIS A 15 -7.89 6.23 5.65
CA HIS A 15 -7.51 5.50 6.86
C HIS A 15 -8.32 4.21 7.06
N TYR A 16 -9.59 4.21 6.65
CA TYR A 16 -10.41 2.99 6.66
C TYR A 16 -9.83 1.92 5.75
N TYR A 17 -9.50 2.27 4.50
CA TYR A 17 -8.93 1.33 3.53
C TYR A 17 -7.53 0.88 3.92
N HIS A 18 -6.71 1.78 4.49
CA HIS A 18 -5.44 1.42 5.13
C HIS A 18 -5.62 0.35 6.20
N THR A 19 -6.56 0.54 7.11
CA THR A 19 -6.79 -0.42 8.21
C THR A 19 -7.26 -1.77 7.69
N VAL A 20 -8.22 -1.79 6.77
CA VAL A 20 -8.75 -3.04 6.19
C VAL A 20 -7.66 -3.80 5.42
N PHE A 21 -6.89 -3.09 4.60
CA PHE A 21 -5.84 -3.71 3.78
C PHE A 21 -4.68 -4.23 4.65
N TYR A 22 -4.31 -3.49 5.69
CA TYR A 22 -3.35 -3.95 6.70
C TYR A 22 -3.82 -5.24 7.36
N LEU A 23 -5.05 -5.26 7.90
CA LEU A 23 -5.60 -6.44 8.56
C LEU A 23 -5.67 -7.65 7.62
N MET A 24 -6.00 -7.45 6.34
CA MET A 24 -5.99 -8.49 5.33
C MET A 24 -4.59 -9.10 5.15
N LEU A 25 -3.56 -8.26 5.01
CA LEU A 25 -2.18 -8.72 4.84
C LEU A 25 -1.69 -9.45 6.10
N THR A 26 -1.90 -8.87 7.29
CA THR A 26 -1.50 -9.50 8.56
C THR A 26 -2.22 -10.84 8.76
N ALA A 27 -3.52 -10.93 8.46
CA ALA A 27 -4.28 -12.18 8.56
C ALA A 27 -3.78 -13.26 7.58
N SER A 28 -3.21 -12.87 6.44
CA SER A 28 -2.59 -13.81 5.50
C SER A 28 -1.23 -14.34 5.95
N GLY A 29 -0.69 -13.85 7.07
CA GLY A 29 0.55 -14.34 7.68
C GLY A 29 1.83 -13.77 7.05
N VAL A 30 1.74 -12.78 6.17
CA VAL A 30 2.92 -12.05 5.69
C VAL A 30 3.41 -11.05 6.73
N SER A 31 4.73 -10.83 6.77
CA SER A 31 5.34 -9.82 7.62
C SER A 31 5.06 -8.43 7.04
N VAL A 32 4.16 -7.69 7.68
CA VAL A 32 3.78 -6.33 7.29
C VAL A 32 4.36 -5.32 8.29
N HIS A 33 5.06 -4.32 7.78
CA HIS A 33 5.50 -3.16 8.53
C HIS A 33 4.64 -1.96 8.14
N THR A 34 3.82 -1.47 9.07
CA THR A 34 3.00 -0.26 8.88
C THR A 34 3.66 0.95 9.51
N GLU A 35 3.28 2.14 9.02
CA GLU A 35 3.74 3.42 9.56
C GLU A 35 5.26 3.55 9.63
N VAL A 36 5.94 3.04 8.59
CA VAL A 36 7.39 3.12 8.54
C VAL A 36 7.77 4.58 8.34
N LEU A 37 8.12 5.24 9.44
CA LEU A 37 8.65 6.59 9.44
C LEU A 37 9.96 6.59 8.65
N THR A 38 10.00 7.42 7.62
CA THR A 38 11.20 7.75 6.88
C THR A 38 11.54 9.22 7.11
N SER A 39 12.78 9.61 6.81
CA SER A 39 13.20 11.03 6.88
C SER A 39 12.40 11.94 5.94
N ARG A 40 11.61 11.39 5.03
CA ARG A 40 10.84 12.14 4.01
C ARG A 40 9.32 11.97 4.12
N GLY A 41 8.80 11.21 5.08
CA GLY A 41 7.36 10.97 5.24
C GLY A 41 7.02 9.60 5.83
N ARG A 42 5.72 9.31 5.98
CA ARG A 42 5.21 8.03 6.45
C ARG A 42 4.84 7.16 5.25
N MET A 43 5.51 6.03 5.10
CA MET A 43 5.11 4.99 4.16
C MET A 43 3.93 4.24 4.77
N ASP A 44 2.90 3.97 3.95
CA ASP A 44 1.71 3.29 4.43
C ASP A 44 2.05 1.87 4.89
N MET A 45 2.63 1.05 4.00
CA MET A 45 2.99 -0.33 4.30
C MET A 45 4.22 -0.79 3.53
N ALA A 46 5.04 -1.63 4.17
CA ALA A 46 5.99 -2.49 3.50
C ALA A 46 5.75 -3.96 3.87
N VAL A 47 5.74 -4.84 2.87
CA VAL A 47 5.64 -6.28 3.08
C VAL A 47 6.98 -6.91 2.73
N GLU A 48 7.60 -7.53 3.72
CA GLU A 48 8.92 -8.16 3.57
C GLU A 48 8.79 -9.68 3.48
N THR A 49 9.37 -10.24 2.43
CA THR A 49 9.52 -11.68 2.23
C THR A 49 10.99 -12.03 2.12
N LYS A 50 11.30 -13.33 1.99
CA LYS A 50 12.68 -13.80 1.79
C LYS A 50 13.31 -13.22 0.52
N ASP A 51 12.53 -13.12 -0.56
CA ASP A 51 13.07 -12.84 -1.89
C ASP A 51 12.71 -11.44 -2.41
N ALA A 52 11.69 -10.80 -1.83
CA ALA A 52 11.18 -9.52 -2.27
C ALA A 52 10.69 -8.63 -1.12
N VAL A 53 10.73 -7.32 -1.35
CA VAL A 53 10.11 -6.29 -0.53
C VAL A 53 9.08 -5.55 -1.37
N TYR A 54 7.84 -5.49 -0.89
CA TYR A 54 6.79 -4.69 -1.50
C TYR A 54 6.66 -3.38 -0.74
N VAL A 55 6.85 -2.26 -1.44
CA VAL A 55 6.58 -0.91 -0.94
C VAL A 55 5.21 -0.49 -1.45
N ILE A 56 4.26 -0.33 -0.54
CA ILE A 56 2.84 -0.15 -0.88
C ILE A 56 2.39 1.24 -0.42
N GLU A 57 1.69 1.94 -1.33
CA GLU A 57 1.01 3.20 -1.04
C GLU A 57 -0.44 3.09 -1.49
N LEU A 58 -1.38 3.46 -0.62
CA LEU A 58 -2.80 3.45 -0.94
C LEU A 58 -3.30 4.87 -1.15
N LYS A 59 -4.28 5.01 -2.05
CA LYS A 59 -4.99 6.25 -2.34
C LYS A 59 -6.49 5.97 -2.43
N CYS A 60 -7.31 7.00 -2.21
CA CYS A 60 -8.76 6.91 -2.38
C CYS A 60 -9.25 7.97 -3.37
N ASN A 61 -10.01 7.56 -4.38
CA ASN A 61 -10.57 8.42 -5.43
C ASN A 61 -9.52 9.31 -6.14
N GLN A 62 -8.29 8.80 -6.28
CA GLN A 62 -7.20 9.42 -7.03
C GLN A 62 -6.76 8.47 -8.14
N SER A 63 -5.50 8.01 -8.13
CA SER A 63 -5.02 6.99 -9.08
C SER A 63 -3.85 6.20 -8.50
N ALA A 64 -3.65 4.98 -8.99
CA ALA A 64 -2.47 4.19 -8.64
C ALA A 64 -1.17 4.80 -9.18
N ALA A 65 -1.24 5.64 -10.21
CA ALA A 65 -0.08 6.35 -10.75
C ALA A 65 0.44 7.42 -9.77
N GLU A 66 -0.46 8.18 -9.13
CA GLU A 66 -0.06 9.13 -8.09
C GLU A 66 0.52 8.42 -6.86
N ALA A 67 -0.01 7.24 -6.49
CA ALA A 67 0.58 6.41 -5.45
C ALA A 67 2.04 5.99 -5.79
N LEU A 68 2.29 5.47 -6.99
CA LEU A 68 3.65 5.14 -7.44
C LEU A 68 4.58 6.35 -7.49
N LYS A 69 4.07 7.50 -7.93
CA LYS A 69 4.83 8.75 -7.94
C LYS A 69 5.23 9.16 -6.53
N GLN A 70 4.31 9.12 -5.56
CA GLN A 70 4.60 9.41 -4.16
C GLN A 70 5.66 8.47 -3.58
N ILE A 71 5.56 7.16 -3.84
CA ILE A 71 6.59 6.17 -3.42
C ILE A 71 7.98 6.59 -3.88
N LYS A 72 8.11 6.99 -5.16
CA LYS A 72 9.38 7.38 -5.78
C LYS A 72 9.90 8.71 -5.26
N GLU A 73 9.05 9.73 -5.16
CA GLU A 73 9.42 11.06 -4.65
C GLU A 73 9.90 11.03 -3.20
N ARG A 74 9.25 10.21 -2.37
CA ARG A 74 9.60 10.04 -0.96
C ARG A 74 10.83 9.16 -0.75
N GLY A 75 11.30 8.45 -1.78
CA GLY A 75 12.50 7.61 -1.70
C GLY A 75 12.34 6.41 -0.76
N TYR A 76 11.10 5.94 -0.52
CA TYR A 76 10.86 4.77 0.32
C TYR A 76 11.64 3.50 -0.08
N PRO A 77 11.85 3.23 -1.39
CA PRO A 77 12.62 2.07 -1.82
C PRO A 77 14.09 2.10 -1.39
N ASP A 78 14.64 3.29 -1.11
CA ASP A 78 16.07 3.47 -0.82
C ASP A 78 16.51 2.73 0.44
N ARG A 79 15.62 2.53 1.41
CA ARG A 79 15.86 1.72 2.62
C ARG A 79 16.24 0.26 2.30
N TYR A 80 15.77 -0.26 1.16
CA TYR A 80 15.94 -1.66 0.78
C TYR A 80 17.06 -1.89 -0.24
N ARG A 81 17.77 -0.83 -0.63
CA ARG A 81 18.95 -0.92 -1.50
C ARG A 81 20.00 -1.82 -0.86
N GLY A 82 20.61 -2.68 -1.67
CA GLY A 82 21.66 -3.59 -1.21
C GLY A 82 21.18 -4.76 -0.35
N SER A 83 19.87 -4.92 -0.13
CA SER A 83 19.34 -6.06 0.64
C SER A 83 19.40 -7.40 -0.10
N GLY A 84 19.76 -7.40 -1.39
CA GLY A 84 19.76 -8.59 -2.27
C GLY A 84 18.36 -9.07 -2.66
N ARG A 85 17.29 -8.42 -2.16
CA ARG A 85 15.89 -8.73 -2.45
C ARG A 85 15.38 -7.86 -3.59
N LYS A 86 14.40 -8.37 -4.35
CA LYS A 86 13.68 -7.56 -5.35
C LYS A 86 12.87 -6.48 -4.64
N VAL A 87 12.89 -5.25 -5.14
CA VAL A 87 12.06 -4.17 -4.59
C VAL A 87 10.92 -3.90 -5.56
N ILE A 88 9.69 -4.12 -5.10
CA ILE A 88 8.47 -4.00 -5.89
C ILE A 88 7.66 -2.85 -5.32
N LEU A 89 7.32 -1.88 -6.17
CA LEU A 89 6.47 -0.76 -5.81
C LEU A 89 5.04 -1.11 -6.21
N LEU A 90 4.09 -0.92 -5.29
CA LEU A 90 2.68 -1.20 -5.52
C LEU A 90 1.85 0.02 -5.14
N GLY A 91 1.30 0.70 -6.15
CA GLY A 91 0.31 1.74 -5.95
C GLY A 91 -1.09 1.16 -6.08
N ILE A 92 -1.98 1.42 -5.12
CA ILE A 92 -3.38 0.97 -5.15
C ILE A 92 -4.28 2.18 -4.94
N ASN A 93 -5.30 2.31 -5.77
CA ASN A 93 -6.34 3.30 -5.59
C ASN A 93 -7.69 2.62 -5.40
N PHE A 94 -8.39 3.03 -4.34
CA PHE A 94 -9.73 2.57 -4.03
C PHE A 94 -10.75 3.56 -4.56
N ASP A 95 -11.79 3.03 -5.19
CA ASP A 95 -13.01 3.78 -5.46
C ASP A 95 -13.90 3.65 -4.22
N THR A 96 -14.04 4.74 -3.45
CA THR A 96 -14.78 4.69 -2.19
C THR A 96 -16.30 4.67 -2.40
N HIS A 97 -16.79 5.09 -3.57
CA HIS A 97 -18.20 4.99 -3.92
C HIS A 97 -18.58 3.54 -4.24
N ARG A 98 -17.74 2.83 -4.98
CA ARG A 98 -17.93 1.42 -5.35
C ARG A 98 -17.38 0.44 -4.31
N ARG A 99 -16.57 0.93 -3.37
CA ARG A 99 -15.95 0.18 -2.26
C ARG A 99 -15.10 -0.99 -2.75
N GLU A 100 -14.35 -0.73 -3.81
CA GLU A 100 -13.49 -1.70 -4.48
C GLU A 100 -12.15 -1.05 -4.87
N VAL A 101 -11.21 -1.88 -5.31
CA VAL A 101 -10.00 -1.37 -5.97
C VAL A 101 -10.41 -0.82 -7.33
N GLY A 102 -10.23 0.49 -7.52
CA GLY A 102 -10.49 1.15 -8.80
C GLY A 102 -9.39 0.84 -9.82
N ASP A 103 -8.14 1.06 -9.43
CA ASP A 103 -6.95 0.71 -10.21
C ASP A 103 -5.75 0.39 -9.32
N TRP A 104 -4.78 -0.34 -9.87
CA TRP A 104 -3.51 -0.65 -9.21
C TRP A 104 -2.39 -0.70 -10.24
N LYS A 105 -1.16 -0.41 -9.80
CA LYS A 105 0.03 -0.44 -10.66
C LYS A 105 1.23 -1.00 -9.89
N ILE A 106 2.07 -1.73 -10.63
CA ILE A 106 3.32 -2.28 -10.14
C ILE A 106 4.52 -1.77 -10.93
N GLU A 107 5.63 -1.59 -10.25
CA GLU A 107 6.93 -1.27 -10.84
C GLU A 107 8.01 -2.06 -10.08
N THR A 108 8.91 -2.74 -10.77
CA THR A 108 10.03 -3.46 -10.14
C THR A 108 11.31 -2.67 -10.36
N LEU A 109 12.09 -2.49 -9.29
CA LEU A 109 13.40 -1.84 -9.30
C LEU A 109 14.54 -2.85 -9.42
#